data_AF-A0A1H0T7C7-F1
#
_entry.id   AF-A0A1H0T7C7-F1
#
_cell.length_a   1.000
_cell.length_b   1.000
_cell.length_c   1.000
_cell.angle_alpha   90.00
_cell.angle_beta   90.00
_cell.angle_gamma   90.00
#
_symmetry.space_group_name_H-M   'P 1'
#
loop_
_entity.id
_entity.type
_entity.pdbx_description
1 polymer ?
#
loop_
_entity_poly.entity_id
_entity_poly.type
_entity_poly.pdbx_seq_one_letter_code
_entity_poly.pdbx_strand_id
1 'polypeptide(L)'
;MVALGATVAETTRAFTAIEGTFLSTAVGADGNTVWRFHHPTIREGFAASVARDISTLSVYLEGMTTDELVSGLDCGGPNQRGTLVQVPPTMYSLVAPRVPVPDGRELSGSPRAWFLRTRCSDEFLRLWAEAHADALAGMADFGMMVEAVWQPGVLSRLQQAGALPENVRREAVERIVEYSIDGLDPAWANSDLKGLFVPEEYADLIRRIEEEVLPNLEDRIDEHVSSIISSMTKEELYQTPRDYVEAIRQAFDGRHDIFMRCNDIDQHISERAYSDEEEDESWAQSSGLAAPARGSTSTEAGSLRDPFEDVAAGH
;
A
#
# COMPACT_ATOMS: atom_id res chain seq x y z
N MET A 1 47.03 20.30 1.02
CA MET A 1 47.40 19.73 2.32
C MET A 1 47.19 18.24 2.21
N VAL A 2 48.28 17.46 2.23
CA VAL A 2 48.26 15.99 2.05
C VAL A 2 48.31 15.39 3.45
N ALA A 3 47.18 14.92 3.95
CA ALA A 3 47.17 14.05 5.12
C ALA A 3 47.22 12.61 4.61
N LEU A 4 48.23 11.84 5.04
CA LEU A 4 48.43 10.41 4.72
C LEU A 4 48.76 10.06 3.26
N GLY A 5 49.32 11.00 2.48
CA GLY A 5 49.80 10.71 1.12
C GLY A 5 48.73 10.72 0.03
N ALA A 6 47.47 11.02 0.36
CA ALA A 6 46.37 11.18 -0.59
C ALA A 6 45.92 12.65 -0.69
N THR A 7 45.49 13.05 -1.88
CA THR A 7 44.85 14.33 -2.14
C THR A 7 43.37 14.30 -1.76
N VAL A 8 42.79 15.46 -1.46
CA VAL A 8 41.34 15.58 -1.18
C VAL A 8 40.51 14.97 -2.32
N ALA A 9 40.91 15.18 -3.57
CA ALA A 9 40.22 14.61 -4.73
C ALA A 9 40.29 13.07 -4.78
N GLU A 10 41.41 12.47 -4.38
CA GLU A 10 41.53 11.01 -4.27
C GLU A 10 40.70 10.46 -3.12
N THR A 11 40.69 11.16 -1.97
CA THR A 11 39.83 10.82 -0.84
C THR A 11 38.36 10.92 -1.23
N THR A 12 37.91 12.00 -1.86
CA THR A 12 36.52 12.15 -2.31
C THR A 12 36.10 11.02 -3.26
N ARG A 13 36.95 10.65 -4.24
CA ARG A 13 36.67 9.51 -5.13
C ARG A 13 36.57 8.18 -4.37
N ALA A 14 37.44 7.95 -3.39
CA ALA A 14 37.40 6.75 -2.57
C ALA A 14 36.14 6.70 -1.68
N PHE A 15 35.70 7.83 -1.14
CA PHE A 15 34.47 7.94 -0.36
C PHE A 15 33.24 7.64 -1.21
N THR A 16 33.15 8.20 -2.42
CA THR A 16 32.08 7.86 -3.38
C THR A 16 32.10 6.37 -3.76
N ALA A 17 33.27 5.74 -3.83
CA ALA A 17 33.38 4.31 -4.16
C ALA A 17 32.89 3.37 -3.04
N ILE A 18 32.74 3.84 -1.80
CA ILE A 18 32.28 3.05 -0.64
C ILE A 18 30.97 3.58 -0.03
N GLU A 19 30.36 4.58 -0.67
CA GLU A 19 29.02 5.06 -0.38
C GLU A 19 28.01 3.95 -0.70
N GLY A 20 27.08 3.70 0.23
CA GLY A 20 26.11 2.61 0.16
C GLY A 20 26.59 1.25 0.70
N THR A 21 27.89 1.08 0.98
CA THR A 21 28.44 -0.18 1.56
C THR A 21 29.07 0.01 2.94
N PHE A 22 29.90 1.04 3.12
CA PHE A 22 30.50 1.37 4.43
C PHE A 22 30.09 2.76 4.90
N LEU A 23 29.69 3.63 3.97
CA LEU A 23 29.34 5.02 4.23
C LEU A 23 27.92 5.30 3.79
N SER A 24 27.19 6.08 4.60
CA SER A 24 25.93 6.69 4.21
C SER A 24 25.95 8.17 4.57
N THR A 25 25.25 9.00 3.80
CA THR A 25 25.10 10.42 4.14
C THR A 25 23.91 10.61 5.07
N ALA A 26 24.08 11.41 6.11
CA ALA A 26 23.00 11.88 6.97
C ALA A 26 23.01 13.41 7.02
N VAL A 27 21.86 14.02 7.28
CA VAL A 27 21.79 15.47 7.52
C VAL A 27 21.93 15.69 9.03
N GLY A 28 22.92 16.48 9.43
CA GLY A 28 23.16 16.88 10.81
C GLY A 28 22.11 17.86 11.31
N ALA A 29 22.05 18.07 12.62
CA ALA A 29 21.11 19.02 13.25
C ALA A 29 21.35 20.49 12.82
N ASP A 30 22.50 20.76 12.23
CA ASP A 30 22.91 22.04 11.65
C ASP A 30 22.57 22.17 10.16
N GLY A 31 21.91 21.19 9.56
CA GLY A 31 21.56 21.14 8.14
C GLY A 31 22.70 20.70 7.22
N ASN A 32 23.88 20.38 7.75
CA ASN A 32 25.02 19.95 6.95
C ASN A 32 24.97 18.44 6.64
N THR A 33 25.39 18.05 5.45
CA THR A 33 25.55 16.63 5.10
C THR A 33 26.80 16.05 5.75
N VAL A 34 26.63 15.05 6.60
CA VAL A 34 27.70 14.33 7.29
C VAL A 34 27.77 12.88 6.82
N TRP A 35 28.99 12.35 6.72
CA TRP A 35 29.22 10.94 6.40
C TRP A 35 29.14 10.09 7.68
N ARG A 36 28.32 9.04 7.66
CA ARG A 36 28.22 8.05 8.73
C ARG A 36 28.82 6.72 8.26
N PHE A 37 29.80 6.24 9.01
CA PHE A 37 30.35 4.91 8.84
C PHE A 37 29.44 3.86 9.48
N HIS A 38 29.16 2.77 8.75
CA HIS A 38 28.53 1.58 9.30
C HIS A 38 29.40 0.36 8.98
N HIS A 39 29.45 -0.59 9.91
CA HIS A 39 30.21 -1.82 9.71
C HIS A 39 29.42 -2.76 8.80
N PRO A 40 30.02 -3.28 7.71
CA PRO A 40 29.28 -4.17 6.85
C PRO A 40 28.97 -5.46 7.58
N THR A 41 27.75 -5.94 7.44
CA THR A 41 27.42 -7.29 7.90
C THR A 41 28.17 -8.32 7.04
N ILE A 42 28.36 -9.55 7.55
CA ILE A 42 28.94 -10.66 6.74
C ILE A 42 28.17 -10.84 5.43
N ARG A 43 26.84 -10.61 5.49
CA ARG A 43 25.94 -10.63 4.33
C ARG A 43 26.33 -9.59 3.26
N GLU A 44 26.80 -8.42 3.66
CA GLU A 44 27.24 -7.33 2.75
C GLU A 44 28.56 -7.64 2.08
N GLY A 45 29.54 -8.14 2.86
CA GLY A 45 30.82 -8.57 2.32
C GLY A 45 30.66 -9.74 1.34
N PHE A 46 29.78 -10.69 1.67
CA PHE A 46 29.45 -11.81 0.78
C PHE A 46 28.72 -11.33 -0.49
N ALA A 47 27.69 -10.49 -0.34
CA ALA A 47 26.94 -9.94 -1.47
C ALA A 47 27.84 -9.18 -2.46
N ALA A 48 28.71 -8.31 -1.93
CA ALA A 48 29.66 -7.56 -2.74
C ALA A 48 30.72 -8.46 -3.40
N SER A 49 31.08 -9.59 -2.77
CA SER A 49 32.03 -10.55 -3.35
C SER A 49 31.38 -11.37 -4.47
N VAL A 50 30.17 -11.87 -4.27
CA VAL A 50 29.44 -12.67 -5.25
C VAL A 50 29.10 -11.83 -6.49
N ALA A 51 28.70 -10.57 -6.31
CA ALA A 51 28.38 -9.68 -7.41
C ALA A 51 29.56 -9.35 -8.35
N ARG A 52 30.81 -9.60 -7.94
CA ARG A 52 32.01 -9.33 -8.76
C ARG A 52 32.34 -10.42 -9.78
N ASP A 53 31.86 -11.64 -9.57
CA ASP A 53 32.13 -12.76 -10.47
C ASP A 53 30.82 -13.31 -11.05
N ILE A 54 30.65 -13.18 -12.36
CA ILE A 54 29.43 -13.58 -13.07
C ILE A 54 29.15 -15.08 -12.90
N SER A 55 30.16 -15.95 -12.93
CA SER A 55 29.95 -17.40 -12.73
C SER A 55 29.49 -17.75 -11.31
N THR A 56 30.05 -17.09 -10.31
CA THR A 56 29.63 -17.29 -8.91
C THR A 56 28.23 -16.73 -8.69
N LEU A 57 27.94 -15.56 -9.26
CA LEU A 57 26.62 -14.94 -9.16
C LEU A 57 25.54 -15.79 -9.83
N SER A 58 25.79 -16.41 -10.99
CA SER A 58 24.79 -17.25 -11.63
C SER A 58 24.42 -18.47 -10.75
N VAL A 59 25.41 -19.17 -10.20
CA VAL A 59 25.19 -20.31 -9.29
C VAL A 59 24.46 -19.85 -8.02
N TYR A 60 24.83 -18.69 -7.49
CA TYR A 60 24.16 -18.12 -6.33
C TYR A 60 22.68 -17.81 -6.60
N LEU A 61 22.39 -17.12 -7.71
CA LEU A 61 21.03 -16.79 -8.11
C LEU A 61 20.21 -18.07 -8.34
N GLU A 62 20.74 -19.07 -9.03
CA GLU A 62 20.08 -20.37 -9.25
C GLU A 62 19.70 -21.06 -7.94
N GLY A 63 20.57 -20.98 -6.92
CA GLY A 63 20.35 -21.59 -5.61
C GLY A 63 19.33 -20.88 -4.72
N MET A 64 18.92 -19.64 -5.03
CA MET A 64 18.00 -18.86 -4.19
C MET A 64 16.55 -19.35 -4.31
N THR A 65 15.84 -19.38 -3.20
CA THR A 65 14.37 -19.46 -3.20
C THR A 65 13.76 -18.14 -3.67
N THR A 66 12.49 -18.17 -4.05
CA THR A 66 11.75 -16.96 -4.43
C THR A 66 11.76 -15.88 -3.35
N ASP A 67 11.59 -16.26 -2.08
CA ASP A 67 11.61 -15.31 -0.97
C ASP A 67 12.99 -14.67 -0.77
N GLU A 68 14.05 -15.44 -1.00
CA GLU A 68 15.43 -14.94 -0.99
C GLU A 68 15.71 -14.00 -2.16
N LEU A 69 15.13 -14.25 -3.35
CA LEU A 69 15.26 -13.35 -4.49
C LEU A 69 14.67 -11.96 -4.16
N VAL A 70 13.40 -11.92 -3.72
CA VAL A 70 12.69 -10.65 -3.51
C VAL A 70 13.20 -9.87 -2.29
N SER A 71 13.78 -10.55 -1.31
CA SER A 71 14.33 -9.91 -0.10
C SER A 71 15.83 -9.62 -0.18
N GLY A 72 16.56 -10.28 -1.08
CA GLY A 72 18.02 -10.29 -1.11
C GLY A 72 18.65 -9.58 -2.31
N LEU A 73 17.87 -9.28 -3.36
CA LEU A 73 18.40 -8.76 -4.62
C LEU A 73 18.00 -7.30 -4.88
N ASP A 74 18.88 -6.60 -5.59
CA ASP A 74 18.57 -5.32 -6.23
C ASP A 74 18.81 -5.47 -7.74
N CYS A 75 17.75 -5.29 -8.52
CA CYS A 75 17.76 -5.41 -9.98
C CYS A 75 17.73 -4.02 -10.65
N GLY A 76 18.41 -3.05 -10.04
CA GLY A 76 18.63 -1.71 -10.61
C GLY A 76 17.46 -0.77 -10.40
N GLY A 77 16.67 -0.97 -9.35
CA GLY A 77 15.51 -0.13 -9.05
C GLY A 77 15.89 1.29 -8.60
N PRO A 78 14.91 2.22 -8.55
CA PRO A 78 15.14 3.60 -8.13
C PRO A 78 15.53 3.73 -6.65
N ASN A 79 15.22 2.73 -5.81
CA ASN A 79 15.52 2.75 -4.38
C ASN A 79 16.72 1.84 -4.05
N GLN A 80 17.91 2.28 -4.44
CA GLN A 80 19.17 1.61 -4.12
C GLN A 80 19.56 1.89 -2.67
N ARG A 81 18.89 1.22 -1.72
CA ARG A 81 19.24 1.31 -0.29
C ARG A 81 19.52 -0.07 0.29
N GLY A 82 20.73 -0.26 0.81
CA GLY A 82 21.13 -1.37 1.67
C GLY A 82 22.02 -2.46 1.04
N THR A 83 22.17 -3.52 1.82
CA THR A 83 23.00 -4.74 1.73
C THR A 83 22.71 -5.71 0.56
N LEU A 84 21.95 -5.31 -0.45
CA LEU A 84 21.42 -6.26 -1.43
C LEU A 84 22.47 -6.64 -2.49
N VAL A 85 22.36 -7.87 -3.00
CA VAL A 85 23.19 -8.31 -4.13
C VAL A 85 22.70 -7.60 -5.39
N GLN A 86 23.56 -6.76 -5.97
CA GLN A 86 23.26 -6.08 -7.22
C GLN A 86 23.35 -7.08 -8.37
N VAL A 87 22.24 -7.26 -9.08
CA VAL A 87 22.16 -8.14 -10.25
C VAL A 87 22.47 -7.31 -11.50
N PRO A 88 23.48 -7.69 -12.31
CA PRO A 88 23.75 -6.99 -13.55
C PRO A 88 22.65 -7.29 -14.59
N PRO A 89 22.34 -6.34 -15.50
CA PRO A 89 21.28 -6.52 -16.51
C PRO A 89 21.40 -7.80 -17.34
N THR A 90 22.64 -8.24 -17.63
CA THR A 90 22.93 -9.49 -18.36
C THR A 90 22.40 -10.75 -17.68
N MET A 91 21.96 -10.66 -16.42
CA MET A 91 21.43 -11.77 -15.63
C MET A 91 19.96 -11.64 -15.26
N TYR A 92 19.27 -10.56 -15.68
CA TYR A 92 17.86 -10.39 -15.37
C TYR A 92 16.99 -11.55 -15.88
N SER A 93 17.37 -12.17 -17.00
CA SER A 93 16.69 -13.36 -17.52
C SER A 93 16.74 -14.58 -16.60
N LEU A 94 17.70 -14.66 -15.66
CA LEU A 94 17.78 -15.73 -14.66
C LEU A 94 16.86 -15.48 -13.46
N VAL A 95 16.44 -14.23 -13.25
CA VAL A 95 15.70 -13.81 -12.05
C VAL A 95 14.25 -13.48 -12.39
N ALA A 96 13.99 -12.71 -13.45
CA ALA A 96 12.66 -12.22 -13.80
C ALA A 96 11.59 -13.33 -13.90
N PRO A 97 11.82 -14.49 -14.56
CA PRO A 97 10.82 -15.55 -14.63
C PRO A 97 10.53 -16.26 -13.31
N ARG A 98 11.35 -16.04 -12.27
CA ARG A 98 11.26 -16.72 -10.96
C ARG A 98 10.65 -15.84 -9.87
N VAL A 99 10.49 -14.55 -10.14
CA VAL A 99 9.82 -13.61 -9.23
C VAL A 99 8.32 -13.72 -9.52
N PRO A 100 7.53 -14.41 -8.69
CA PRO A 100 6.13 -14.65 -9.00
C PRO A 100 5.33 -13.36 -8.90
N VAL A 101 4.21 -13.35 -9.62
CA VAL A 101 3.14 -12.38 -9.42
C VAL A 101 2.68 -12.46 -7.95
N PRO A 102 2.54 -11.32 -7.25
CA PRO A 102 1.92 -11.33 -5.92
C PRO A 102 0.50 -11.91 -5.98
N ASP A 103 0.09 -12.61 -4.94
CA ASP A 103 -1.26 -13.14 -4.78
C ASP A 103 -2.28 -12.00 -4.66
N GLY A 104 -3.52 -12.21 -5.11
CA GLY A 104 -4.57 -11.19 -5.07
C GLY A 104 -4.90 -10.67 -3.66
N ARG A 105 -4.54 -11.41 -2.60
CA ARG A 105 -4.74 -10.99 -1.19
C ARG A 105 -3.55 -10.25 -0.60
N GLU A 106 -2.45 -10.12 -1.31
CA GLU A 106 -1.29 -9.40 -0.81
C GLU A 106 -1.53 -7.89 -0.74
N LEU A 107 -0.92 -7.26 0.25
CA LEU A 107 -0.94 -5.82 0.38
C LEU A 107 0.19 -5.17 -0.42
N SER A 108 0.08 -3.88 -0.69
CA SER A 108 1.06 -3.08 -1.44
C SER A 108 2.47 -3.08 -0.81
N GLY A 109 2.57 -3.34 0.49
CA GLY A 109 3.81 -3.52 1.23
C GLY A 109 4.38 -4.93 1.25
N SER A 110 3.76 -5.92 0.57
CA SER A 110 4.30 -7.28 0.56
C SER A 110 5.69 -7.33 -0.07
N PRO A 111 6.57 -8.28 0.32
CA PRO A 111 7.93 -8.36 -0.22
C PRO A 111 7.99 -8.40 -1.75
N ARG A 112 7.04 -9.11 -2.38
CA ARG A 112 6.96 -9.24 -3.85
C ARG A 112 6.52 -7.95 -4.52
N ALA A 113 5.44 -7.34 -4.02
CA ALA A 113 4.94 -6.06 -4.55
C ALA A 113 5.98 -4.95 -4.38
N TRP A 114 6.60 -4.88 -3.20
CA TRP A 114 7.65 -3.94 -2.89
C TRP A 114 8.88 -4.11 -3.79
N PHE A 115 9.31 -5.36 -4.02
CA PHE A 115 10.43 -5.67 -4.91
C PHE A 115 10.19 -5.15 -6.33
N LEU A 116 9.04 -5.48 -6.93
CA LEU A 116 8.67 -5.00 -8.27
C LEU A 116 8.56 -3.49 -8.34
N ARG A 117 8.05 -2.83 -7.29
CA ARG A 117 7.91 -1.38 -7.26
C ARG A 117 9.22 -0.62 -7.12
N THR A 118 10.15 -1.16 -6.33
CA THR A 118 11.27 -0.36 -5.79
C THR A 118 12.66 -0.88 -6.12
N ARG A 119 12.81 -2.18 -6.42
CA ARG A 119 14.10 -2.85 -6.63
C ARG A 119 14.34 -3.26 -8.08
N CYS A 120 13.37 -3.08 -8.96
CA CYS A 120 13.48 -3.43 -10.36
C CYS A 120 13.65 -2.20 -11.24
N SER A 121 14.67 -2.25 -12.12
CA SER A 121 14.81 -1.33 -13.23
C SER A 121 13.71 -1.53 -14.28
N ASP A 122 13.54 -0.56 -15.17
CA ASP A 122 12.57 -0.67 -16.28
C ASP A 122 12.92 -1.80 -17.26
N GLU A 123 14.21 -2.13 -17.42
CA GLU A 123 14.64 -3.29 -18.21
C GLU A 123 14.23 -4.61 -17.55
N PHE A 124 14.43 -4.73 -16.24
CA PHE A 124 13.96 -5.90 -15.49
C PHE A 124 12.45 -6.05 -15.59
N LEU A 125 11.70 -4.97 -15.41
CA LEU A 125 10.24 -4.99 -15.44
C LEU A 125 9.68 -5.41 -16.81
N ARG A 126 10.33 -5.03 -17.91
CA ARG A 126 9.97 -5.52 -19.26
C ARG A 126 10.17 -7.03 -19.38
N LEU A 127 11.30 -7.57 -18.92
CA LEU A 127 11.56 -9.01 -18.93
C LEU A 127 10.59 -9.78 -18.01
N TRP A 128 10.25 -9.21 -16.86
CA TRP A 128 9.27 -9.79 -15.95
C TRP A 128 7.88 -9.84 -16.57
N ALA A 129 7.44 -8.74 -17.19
CA ALA A 129 6.17 -8.66 -17.89
C ALA A 129 6.07 -9.65 -19.06
N GLU A 130 7.15 -9.79 -19.84
CA GLU A 130 7.23 -10.79 -20.92
C GLU A 130 7.12 -12.22 -20.38
N ALA A 131 7.79 -12.52 -19.27
CA ALA A 131 7.75 -13.85 -18.66
C ALA A 131 6.39 -14.18 -18.04
N HIS A 132 5.56 -13.18 -17.72
CA HIS A 132 4.30 -13.31 -16.97
C HIS A 132 3.11 -12.67 -17.72
N ALA A 133 3.17 -12.66 -19.04
CA ALA A 133 2.20 -11.99 -19.90
C ALA A 133 0.77 -12.50 -19.73
N ASP A 134 0.61 -13.77 -19.35
CA ASP A 134 -0.67 -14.41 -19.06
C ASP A 134 -1.34 -13.85 -17.80
N ALA A 135 -0.56 -13.46 -16.80
CA ALA A 135 -1.07 -12.89 -15.56
C ALA A 135 -1.45 -11.40 -15.68
N LEU A 136 -0.82 -10.65 -16.60
CA LEU A 136 -1.05 -9.21 -16.75
C LEU A 136 -2.52 -8.86 -16.99
N ALA A 137 -3.25 -9.68 -17.74
CA ALA A 137 -4.66 -9.45 -18.04
C ALA A 137 -5.53 -9.40 -16.78
N GLY A 138 -5.20 -10.18 -15.75
CA GLY A 138 -5.93 -10.20 -14.48
C GLY A 138 -5.44 -9.16 -13.46
N MET A 139 -4.36 -8.43 -13.74
CA MET A 139 -3.81 -7.48 -12.78
C MET A 139 -4.65 -6.21 -12.64
N ALA A 140 -5.46 -5.88 -13.64
CA ALA A 140 -6.47 -4.85 -13.50
C ALA A 140 -7.59 -5.28 -12.54
N ASP A 141 -7.63 -6.55 -12.09
CA ASP A 141 -8.59 -7.05 -11.13
C ASP A 141 -8.19 -6.83 -9.66
N PHE A 142 -8.52 -5.66 -9.12
CA PHE A 142 -8.32 -5.25 -7.71
C PHE A 142 -9.59 -4.70 -7.02
N GLY A 143 -9.58 -4.54 -5.69
CA GLY A 143 -10.72 -3.97 -4.96
C GLY A 143 -10.57 -2.47 -4.66
N MET A 144 -11.57 -1.91 -3.97
CA MET A 144 -11.44 -0.61 -3.28
C MET A 144 -10.31 -0.63 -2.25
N MET A 145 -9.96 0.54 -1.71
CA MET A 145 -8.73 0.76 -0.95
C MET A 145 -7.51 0.54 -1.85
N VAL A 146 -7.51 1.23 -2.99
CA VAL A 146 -6.58 1.06 -4.11
C VAL A 146 -5.11 1.12 -3.67
N GLU A 147 -4.77 1.92 -2.66
CA GLU A 147 -3.40 2.01 -2.14
C GLU A 147 -2.99 0.82 -1.26
N ALA A 148 -3.96 0.14 -0.65
CA ALA A 148 -3.71 -1.01 0.22
C ALA A 148 -3.38 -2.26 -0.59
N VAL A 149 -3.96 -2.38 -1.79
CA VAL A 149 -3.75 -3.49 -2.71
C VAL A 149 -2.50 -3.28 -3.58
N TRP A 150 -1.84 -4.36 -3.98
CA TRP A 150 -0.54 -4.26 -4.63
C TRP A 150 -0.61 -3.88 -6.11
N GLN A 151 -1.70 -4.26 -6.79
CA GLN A 151 -1.85 -4.21 -8.23
C GLN A 151 -1.60 -2.81 -8.79
N PRO A 152 -2.25 -1.73 -8.31
CA PRO A 152 -2.14 -0.40 -8.91
C PRO A 152 -0.71 0.14 -8.87
N GLY A 153 0.00 -0.09 -7.77
CA GLY A 153 1.39 0.35 -7.64
C GLY A 153 2.35 -0.39 -8.59
N VAL A 154 2.16 -1.69 -8.80
CA VAL A 154 2.96 -2.47 -9.76
C VAL A 154 2.58 -2.11 -11.21
N LEU A 155 1.28 -1.98 -11.51
CA LEU A 155 0.79 -1.54 -12.82
C LEU A 155 1.39 -0.18 -13.21
N SER A 156 1.44 0.78 -12.29
CA SER A 156 2.06 2.08 -12.54
C SER A 156 3.54 1.95 -12.90
N ARG A 157 4.29 1.09 -12.21
CA ARG A 157 5.69 0.83 -12.53
C ARG A 157 5.89 0.12 -13.86
N LEU A 158 5.00 -0.81 -14.22
CA LEU A 158 5.00 -1.44 -15.55
C LEU A 158 4.70 -0.42 -16.66
N GLN A 159 3.76 0.49 -16.43
CA GLN A 159 3.44 1.57 -17.36
C GLN A 159 4.65 2.49 -17.60
N GLN A 160 5.30 2.93 -16.53
CA GLN A 160 6.52 3.73 -16.61
C GLN A 160 7.65 3.02 -17.36
N ALA A 161 7.77 1.69 -17.20
CA ALA A 161 8.74 0.87 -17.91
C ALA A 161 8.37 0.58 -19.38
N GLY A 162 7.19 1.00 -19.84
CA GLY A 162 6.66 0.68 -21.17
C GLY A 162 6.32 -0.80 -21.35
N ALA A 163 6.04 -1.50 -20.26
CA ALA A 163 5.79 -2.94 -20.20
C ALA A 163 4.31 -3.31 -20.03
N LEU A 164 3.44 -2.32 -19.79
CA LEU A 164 2.02 -2.55 -19.53
C LEU A 164 1.20 -2.56 -20.84
N PRO A 165 0.40 -3.62 -21.11
CA PRO A 165 -0.54 -3.60 -22.23
C PRO A 165 -1.62 -2.53 -22.06
N GLU A 166 -1.90 -1.79 -23.12
CA GLU A 166 -2.83 -0.64 -23.10
C GLU A 166 -4.24 -1.01 -22.63
N ASN A 167 -4.74 -2.20 -22.96
CA ASN A 167 -6.06 -2.65 -22.50
C ASN A 167 -6.10 -2.83 -20.98
N VAL A 168 -5.02 -3.35 -20.37
CA VAL A 168 -4.91 -3.54 -18.92
C VAL A 168 -4.78 -2.19 -18.22
N ARG A 169 -3.98 -1.28 -18.78
CA ARG A 169 -3.85 0.10 -18.27
C ARG A 169 -5.22 0.79 -18.21
N ARG A 170 -5.98 0.72 -19.31
CA ARG A 170 -7.31 1.32 -19.39
C ARG A 170 -8.29 0.75 -18.38
N GLU A 171 -8.34 -0.57 -18.24
CA GLU A 171 -9.21 -1.23 -17.26
C GLU A 171 -8.86 -0.81 -15.82
N ALA A 172 -7.57 -0.71 -15.50
CA ALA A 172 -7.12 -0.21 -14.20
C ALA A 172 -7.52 1.26 -13.97
N VAL A 173 -7.39 2.12 -14.97
CA VAL A 173 -7.83 3.52 -14.90
C VAL A 173 -9.35 3.63 -14.72
N GLU A 174 -10.12 2.88 -15.51
CA GLU A 174 -11.59 2.83 -15.41
C GLU A 174 -12.01 2.46 -13.98
N ARG A 175 -11.30 1.51 -13.35
CA ARG A 175 -11.57 1.12 -11.96
C ARG A 175 -11.19 2.17 -10.92
N ILE A 176 -10.02 2.78 -11.06
CA ILE A 176 -9.61 3.85 -10.13
C ILE A 176 -10.62 4.98 -10.22
N VAL A 177 -11.09 5.34 -11.42
CA VAL A 177 -12.14 6.35 -11.62
C VAL A 177 -13.44 5.92 -10.95
N GLU A 178 -13.90 4.69 -11.12
CA GLU A 178 -15.09 4.15 -10.45
C GLU A 178 -14.97 4.28 -8.93
N TYR A 179 -13.87 3.81 -8.33
CA TYR A 179 -13.68 3.89 -6.88
C TYR A 179 -13.48 5.32 -6.36
N SER A 180 -12.90 6.19 -7.17
CA SER A 180 -12.72 7.60 -6.81
C SER A 180 -14.04 8.34 -6.82
N ILE A 181 -14.90 8.08 -7.81
CA ILE A 181 -16.21 8.71 -7.89
C ILE A 181 -17.13 8.04 -6.89
N ASP A 182 -17.45 6.77 -7.04
CA ASP A 182 -18.52 6.07 -6.30
C ASP A 182 -18.09 5.63 -4.89
N GLY A 183 -16.83 5.23 -4.72
CA GLY A 183 -16.30 4.64 -3.49
C GLY A 183 -15.62 5.62 -2.52
N LEU A 184 -15.46 6.90 -2.90
CA LEU A 184 -14.68 7.90 -2.16
C LEU A 184 -13.25 7.45 -1.84
N ASP A 185 -12.64 6.66 -2.72
CA ASP A 185 -11.25 6.22 -2.57
C ASP A 185 -10.28 7.37 -2.94
N PRO A 186 -9.33 7.77 -2.07
CA PRO A 186 -8.44 8.90 -2.30
C PRO A 186 -7.28 8.61 -3.28
N ALA A 187 -7.11 7.37 -3.73
CA ALA A 187 -5.91 6.94 -4.46
C ALA A 187 -5.65 7.67 -5.78
N TRP A 188 -6.66 8.31 -6.38
CA TRP A 188 -6.47 9.15 -7.57
C TRP A 188 -5.53 10.33 -7.34
N ALA A 189 -5.39 10.81 -6.09
CA ALA A 189 -4.45 11.87 -5.76
C ALA A 189 -3.01 11.37 -5.55
N ASN A 190 -2.80 10.05 -5.50
CA ASN A 190 -1.49 9.47 -5.30
C ASN A 190 -0.56 9.71 -6.50
N SER A 191 0.56 10.40 -6.26
CA SER A 191 1.56 10.68 -7.28
C SER A 191 2.16 9.42 -7.90
N ASP A 192 2.27 8.33 -7.14
CA ASP A 192 2.79 7.04 -7.64
C ASP A 192 1.84 6.43 -8.67
N LEU A 193 0.53 6.69 -8.58
CA LEU A 193 -0.48 6.13 -9.48
C LEU A 193 -0.78 7.04 -10.67
N LYS A 194 -0.43 8.34 -10.57
CA LYS A 194 -0.64 9.32 -11.64
C LYS A 194 -0.06 8.91 -12.98
N GLY A 195 1.02 8.11 -12.98
CA GLY A 195 1.65 7.58 -14.20
C GLY A 195 0.78 6.60 -15.01
N LEU A 196 -0.32 6.08 -14.45
CA LEU A 196 -1.28 5.23 -15.15
C LEU A 196 -2.21 6.00 -16.08
N PHE A 197 -2.51 7.25 -15.73
CA PHE A 197 -3.43 8.09 -16.47
C PHE A 197 -2.72 8.76 -17.64
N VAL A 198 -3.39 8.86 -18.79
CA VAL A 198 -3.02 9.90 -19.75
C VAL A 198 -3.54 11.26 -19.27
N PRO A 199 -2.95 12.39 -19.70
CA PRO A 199 -3.31 13.71 -19.20
C PRO A 199 -4.81 14.03 -19.30
N GLU A 200 -5.46 13.59 -20.38
CA GLU A 200 -6.89 13.82 -20.63
C GLU A 200 -7.78 13.01 -19.68
N GLU A 201 -7.42 11.76 -19.38
CA GLU A 201 -8.15 10.91 -18.42
C GLU A 201 -8.07 11.50 -17.01
N TYR A 202 -6.89 11.98 -16.60
CA TYR A 202 -6.73 12.60 -15.30
C TYR A 202 -7.50 13.92 -15.21
N ALA A 203 -7.42 14.77 -16.23
CA ALA A 203 -8.16 16.03 -16.28
C ALA A 203 -9.68 15.79 -16.24
N ASP A 204 -10.17 14.76 -16.93
CA ASP A 204 -11.58 14.37 -16.87
C ASP A 204 -11.99 13.92 -15.46
N LEU A 205 -11.20 13.07 -14.80
CA LEU A 205 -11.44 12.66 -13.42
C LEU A 205 -11.53 13.87 -12.47
N ILE A 206 -10.57 14.80 -12.54
CA ILE A 206 -10.58 16.01 -11.72
C ILE A 206 -11.85 16.84 -11.95
N ARG A 207 -12.23 17.04 -13.22
CA ARG A 207 -13.48 17.75 -13.55
C ARG A 207 -14.70 17.04 -12.95
N ARG A 208 -14.78 15.72 -13.06
CA ARG A 208 -15.90 14.93 -12.51
C ARG A 208 -15.95 15.00 -10.98
N ILE A 209 -14.80 15.02 -10.30
CA ILE A 209 -14.76 15.22 -8.85
C ILE A 209 -15.31 16.60 -8.48
N GLU A 210 -14.95 17.65 -9.21
CA GLU A 210 -15.46 19.01 -8.97
C GLU A 210 -16.97 19.13 -9.25
N GLU A 211 -17.46 18.53 -10.33
CA GLU A 211 -18.83 18.72 -10.83
C GLU A 211 -19.84 17.72 -10.27
N GLU A 212 -19.43 16.47 -10.03
CA GLU A 212 -20.32 15.35 -9.63
C GLU A 212 -20.21 15.04 -8.14
N VAL A 213 -18.99 15.10 -7.58
CA VAL A 213 -18.72 14.63 -6.21
C VAL A 213 -18.82 15.76 -5.18
N LEU A 214 -18.02 16.82 -5.36
CA LEU A 214 -17.87 17.90 -4.40
C LEU A 214 -19.20 18.60 -4.00
N PRO A 215 -20.17 18.81 -4.90
CA PRO A 215 -21.42 19.48 -4.56
C PRO A 215 -22.27 18.75 -3.53
N ASN A 216 -22.17 17.41 -3.44
CA ASN A 216 -22.99 16.59 -2.53
C ASN A 216 -22.13 15.71 -1.60
N LEU A 217 -20.86 16.07 -1.39
CA LEU A 217 -19.90 15.18 -0.73
C LEU A 217 -20.29 14.79 0.70
N GLU A 218 -20.95 15.67 1.47
CA GLU A 218 -21.47 15.35 2.81
C GLU A 218 -22.47 14.19 2.79
N ASP A 219 -23.49 14.26 1.92
CA ASP A 219 -24.49 13.20 1.78
C ASP A 219 -23.85 11.88 1.32
N ARG A 220 -22.88 11.97 0.41
CA ARG A 220 -22.15 10.80 -0.10
C ARG A 220 -21.29 10.16 0.97
N ILE A 221 -20.66 10.95 1.85
CA ILE A 221 -19.92 10.45 3.01
C ILE A 221 -20.86 9.73 3.96
N ASP A 222 -22.02 10.33 4.28
CA ASP A 222 -22.99 9.74 5.18
C ASP A 222 -23.53 8.40 4.63
N GLU A 223 -23.87 8.36 3.35
CA GLU A 223 -24.30 7.13 2.66
C GLU A 223 -23.19 6.08 2.67
N HIS A 224 -21.97 6.46 2.29
CA HIS A 224 -20.80 5.58 2.28
C HIS A 224 -20.56 4.96 3.66
N VAL A 225 -20.44 5.78 4.71
CA VAL A 225 -20.18 5.32 6.08
C VAL A 225 -21.33 4.44 6.60
N SER A 226 -22.59 4.82 6.34
CA SER A 226 -23.75 4.02 6.77
C SER A 226 -23.85 2.66 6.10
N SER A 227 -23.29 2.51 4.89
CA SER A 227 -23.28 1.26 4.15
C SER A 227 -22.23 0.26 4.67
N ILE A 228 -21.23 0.73 5.43
CA ILE A 228 -20.15 -0.11 5.94
C ILE A 228 -20.63 -0.90 7.15
N ILE A 229 -20.72 -2.23 6.97
CA ILE A 229 -20.94 -3.16 8.07
C ILE A 229 -19.57 -3.54 8.64
N SER A 230 -19.18 -2.92 9.76
CA SER A 230 -17.88 -3.11 10.40
C SER A 230 -17.98 -3.05 11.91
N SER A 231 -16.99 -3.63 12.61
CA SER A 231 -16.80 -3.48 14.06
C SER A 231 -15.90 -2.28 14.41
N MET A 232 -15.52 -1.47 13.41
CA MET A 232 -14.72 -0.26 13.59
C MET A 232 -15.51 0.80 14.36
N THR A 233 -14.79 1.65 15.08
CA THR A 233 -15.37 2.83 15.72
C THR A 233 -15.85 3.84 14.67
N LYS A 234 -16.80 4.72 15.02
CA LYS A 234 -17.21 5.83 14.15
C LYS A 234 -15.99 6.63 13.67
N GLU A 235 -15.08 6.99 14.59
CA GLU A 235 -13.87 7.74 14.27
C GLU A 235 -13.01 7.06 13.17
N GLU A 236 -12.85 5.73 13.24
CA GLU A 236 -12.10 4.98 12.23
C GLU A 236 -12.84 4.91 10.88
N LEU A 237 -14.18 4.82 10.87
CA LEU A 237 -14.97 4.81 9.63
C LEU A 237 -14.86 6.13 8.85
N TYR A 238 -14.66 7.25 9.56
CA TYR A 238 -14.49 8.57 8.94
C TYR A 238 -13.06 8.86 8.45
N GLN A 239 -12.10 7.95 8.65
CA GLN A 239 -10.72 8.19 8.19
C GLN A 239 -10.61 8.27 6.66
N THR A 240 -11.22 7.33 5.92
CA THR A 240 -11.21 7.36 4.44
C THR A 240 -11.85 8.64 3.87
N PRO A 241 -13.04 9.08 4.35
CA PRO A 241 -13.58 10.40 4.01
C PRO A 241 -12.61 11.57 4.24
N ARG A 242 -11.88 11.60 5.37
CA ARG A 242 -10.90 12.65 5.66
C ARG A 242 -9.76 12.64 4.65
N ASP A 243 -9.23 11.46 4.35
CA ASP A 243 -8.16 11.29 3.36
C ASP A 243 -8.63 11.73 1.96
N TYR A 244 -9.90 11.48 1.62
CA TYR A 244 -10.53 11.94 0.38
C TYR A 244 -10.70 13.46 0.31
N VAL A 245 -11.14 14.10 1.40
CA VAL A 245 -11.23 15.57 1.46
C VAL A 245 -9.85 16.21 1.36
N GLU A 246 -8.83 15.62 1.98
CA GLU A 246 -7.44 16.08 1.84
C GLU A 246 -6.92 15.91 0.41
N ALA A 247 -7.24 14.80 -0.26
CA ALA A 247 -6.93 14.59 -1.67
C ALA A 247 -7.53 15.69 -2.57
N ILE A 248 -8.80 16.07 -2.34
CA ILE A 248 -9.44 17.21 -3.04
C ILE A 248 -8.68 18.50 -2.74
N ARG A 249 -8.41 18.79 -1.46
CA ARG A 249 -7.71 20.02 -1.06
C ARG A 249 -6.37 20.18 -1.77
N GLN A 250 -5.60 19.10 -1.88
CA GLN A 250 -4.31 19.11 -2.57
C GLN A 250 -4.45 19.25 -4.09
N ALA A 251 -5.42 18.58 -4.70
CA ALA A 251 -5.62 18.63 -6.15
C ALA A 251 -6.10 19.99 -6.66
N PHE A 252 -6.86 20.72 -5.84
CA PHE A 252 -7.39 22.04 -6.16
C PHE A 252 -6.67 23.17 -5.41
N ASP A 253 -5.37 23.00 -5.13
CA ASP A 253 -4.57 24.02 -4.44
C ASP A 253 -4.72 25.40 -5.10
N GLY A 254 -4.92 26.43 -4.27
CA GLY A 254 -5.19 27.81 -4.71
C GLY A 254 -6.65 28.15 -5.03
N ARG A 255 -7.58 27.18 -5.10
CA ARG A 255 -9.03 27.45 -5.26
C ARG A 255 -9.69 27.73 -3.91
N HIS A 256 -9.89 29.01 -3.59
CA HIS A 256 -10.45 29.42 -2.29
C HIS A 256 -11.87 28.89 -2.03
N ASP A 257 -12.70 28.83 -3.07
CA ASP A 257 -14.07 28.28 -3.00
C ASP A 257 -14.07 26.80 -2.59
N ILE A 258 -13.20 26.00 -3.21
CA ILE A 258 -13.05 24.58 -2.90
C ILE A 258 -12.42 24.39 -1.52
N PHE A 259 -11.45 25.22 -1.15
CA PHE A 259 -10.86 25.18 0.19
C PHE A 259 -11.90 25.41 1.30
N MET A 260 -12.78 26.41 1.13
CA MET A 260 -13.86 26.67 2.09
C MET A 260 -14.85 25.50 2.12
N ARG A 261 -15.20 24.95 0.96
CA ARG A 261 -16.06 23.77 0.86
C ARG A 261 -15.47 22.56 1.60
N CYS A 262 -14.18 22.28 1.46
CA CYS A 262 -13.50 21.23 2.20
C CYS A 262 -13.54 21.45 3.71
N ASN A 263 -13.44 22.70 4.19
CA ASN A 263 -13.55 22.99 5.63
C ASN A 263 -14.97 22.73 6.17
N ASP A 264 -16.00 23.06 5.39
CA ASP A 264 -17.39 22.77 5.77
C ASP A 264 -17.61 21.25 5.86
N ILE A 265 -17.04 20.48 4.92
CA ILE A 265 -17.10 19.01 4.92
C ILE A 265 -16.31 18.41 6.10
N ASP A 266 -15.13 18.94 6.43
CA ASP A 266 -14.36 18.50 7.61
C ASP A 266 -15.11 18.74 8.91
N GLN A 267 -15.85 19.85 9.00
CA GLN A 267 -16.72 20.14 10.13
C GLN A 267 -17.86 19.12 10.20
N HIS A 268 -18.53 18.82 9.07
CA HIS A 268 -19.56 17.78 8.98
C HIS A 268 -19.02 16.41 9.42
N ILE A 269 -17.86 15.99 8.89
CA ILE A 269 -17.19 14.74 9.29
C ILE A 269 -16.94 14.71 10.80
N SER A 270 -16.45 15.82 11.37
CA SER A 270 -16.15 15.91 12.80
C SER A 270 -17.41 15.79 13.66
N GLU A 271 -18.50 16.47 13.28
CA GLU A 271 -19.78 16.39 13.97
C GLU A 271 -20.35 14.96 13.94
N ARG A 272 -20.25 14.28 12.80
CA ARG A 272 -20.73 12.90 12.64
C ARG A 272 -19.85 11.87 13.35
N ALA A 273 -18.53 12.03 13.33
CA ALA A 273 -17.58 11.10 13.94
C ALA A 273 -17.70 11.08 15.47
N TYR A 274 -18.08 12.20 16.08
CA TYR A 274 -18.21 12.36 17.53
C TYR A 274 -19.67 12.53 17.99
N SER A 275 -20.66 12.22 17.15
CA SER A 275 -22.06 12.25 17.58
C SER A 275 -22.36 11.07 18.51
N ASP A 276 -22.90 11.39 19.69
CA ASP A 276 -23.41 10.44 20.67
C ASP A 276 -24.76 9.82 20.24
N GLU A 277 -25.13 9.87 18.95
CA GLU A 277 -26.31 9.17 18.46
C GLU A 277 -26.17 7.69 18.82
N GLU A 278 -26.95 7.29 19.84
CA GLU A 278 -27.10 5.94 20.34
C GLU A 278 -27.22 5.03 19.13
N GLU A 279 -26.35 4.02 19.03
CA GLU A 279 -26.59 2.91 18.12
C GLU A 279 -27.97 2.38 18.47
N ASP A 280 -28.99 2.73 17.69
CA ASP A 280 -30.32 2.18 17.83
C ASP A 280 -30.14 0.68 17.95
N GLU A 281 -30.59 0.11 19.07
CA GLU A 281 -30.62 -1.33 19.38
C GLU A 281 -31.51 -2.12 18.38
N SER A 282 -31.72 -1.60 17.16
CA SER A 282 -32.39 -2.17 16.01
C SER A 282 -31.73 -3.48 15.56
N TRP A 283 -30.41 -3.64 15.72
CA TRP A 283 -29.75 -4.90 15.38
C TRP A 283 -30.15 -6.07 16.30
N ALA A 284 -30.50 -5.79 17.56
CA ALA A 284 -30.99 -6.81 18.49
C ALA A 284 -32.45 -7.23 18.21
N GLN A 285 -33.22 -6.41 17.48
CA GLN A 285 -34.61 -6.71 17.12
C GLN A 285 -34.74 -7.39 15.74
N SER A 286 -33.82 -7.13 14.81
CA SER A 286 -33.82 -7.75 13.47
C SER A 286 -33.05 -9.09 13.43
N SER A 287 -32.07 -9.26 14.31
CA SER A 287 -31.46 -10.55 14.58
C SER A 287 -32.46 -11.38 15.37
N GLY A 288 -33.13 -12.34 14.73
CA GLY A 288 -34.09 -13.28 15.36
C GLY A 288 -33.52 -14.19 16.46
N LEU A 289 -32.48 -13.75 17.17
CA LEU A 289 -31.84 -14.36 18.33
C LEU A 289 -32.47 -13.94 19.66
N ALA A 290 -33.45 -13.03 19.65
CA ALA A 290 -34.25 -12.74 20.83
C ALA A 290 -35.15 -13.94 21.17
N ALA A 291 -34.76 -14.73 22.17
CA ALA A 291 -35.63 -15.73 22.77
C ALA A 291 -36.92 -15.03 23.26
N PRO A 292 -38.12 -15.53 22.92
CA PRO A 292 -39.34 -14.90 23.37
C PRO A 292 -39.38 -14.93 24.89
N ALA A 293 -39.46 -13.75 25.51
CA ALA A 293 -39.72 -13.61 26.92
C ALA A 293 -41.03 -14.36 27.24
N ARG A 294 -40.92 -15.46 28.00
CA ARG A 294 -42.07 -16.21 28.47
C ARG A 294 -42.97 -15.27 29.26
N GLY A 295 -44.14 -14.98 28.70
CA GLY A 295 -45.22 -14.29 29.39
C GLY A 295 -45.57 -15.05 30.67
N SER A 296 -45.57 -14.32 31.77
CA SER A 296 -46.04 -14.80 33.06
C SER A 296 -47.55 -15.00 33.03
N THR A 297 -48.00 -16.23 32.80
CA THR A 297 -49.36 -16.67 33.16
C THR A 297 -49.27 -17.57 34.38
N SER A 298 -49.79 -17.06 35.49
CA SER A 298 -50.04 -17.75 36.74
C SER A 298 -51.19 -18.75 36.62
N THR A 299 -50.92 -20.05 36.81
CA THR A 299 -51.86 -21.04 37.40
C THR A 299 -51.06 -22.18 38.07
N GLU A 300 -51.60 -22.66 39.19
CA GLU A 300 -51.02 -23.53 40.22
C GLU A 300 -50.63 -24.96 39.84
N ALA A 301 -49.75 -25.50 40.71
CA ALA A 301 -49.63 -26.88 41.22
C ALA A 301 -49.06 -28.00 40.31
N GLY A 302 -47.83 -28.42 40.64
CA GLY A 302 -47.27 -29.71 40.24
C GLY A 302 -45.77 -29.83 40.50
N SER A 303 -45.40 -30.38 41.65
CA SER A 303 -44.02 -30.70 42.06
C SER A 303 -43.23 -31.46 40.99
N LEU A 304 -42.08 -30.92 40.55
CA LEU A 304 -40.97 -31.65 39.93
C LEU A 304 -39.65 -30.99 40.39
N ARG A 305 -38.78 -31.83 40.94
CA ARG A 305 -37.53 -31.51 41.66
C ARG A 305 -36.52 -30.69 40.84
N ASP A 306 -35.73 -29.89 41.54
CA ASP A 306 -34.56 -29.17 41.02
C ASP A 306 -33.42 -30.16 40.66
N PRO A 307 -32.93 -30.17 39.41
CA PRO A 307 -31.87 -31.08 38.97
C PRO A 307 -30.45 -30.69 39.42
N PHE A 308 -30.26 -29.62 40.21
CA PHE A 308 -28.93 -29.17 40.67
C PHE A 308 -28.71 -29.26 42.20
N GLU A 309 -29.58 -29.97 42.93
CA GLU A 309 -29.48 -30.10 44.39
C GLU A 309 -28.51 -31.19 44.89
N ASP A 310 -27.80 -31.90 43.99
CA ASP A 310 -26.97 -33.07 44.33
C ASP A 310 -25.47 -32.91 44.00
N VAL A 311 -24.83 -31.75 44.24
CA VAL A 311 -23.34 -31.69 44.37
C VAL A 311 -22.89 -30.57 45.32
N ALA A 312 -23.40 -30.54 46.56
CA ALA A 312 -22.84 -29.67 47.60
C ALA A 312 -23.07 -30.22 49.03
N ALA A 313 -22.71 -31.48 49.27
CA ALA A 313 -22.48 -32.01 50.62
C ALA A 313 -21.28 -32.96 50.56
N GLY A 314 -20.17 -32.55 51.15
CA GLY A 314 -18.86 -33.18 50.98
C GLY A 314 -18.64 -34.49 51.73
N HIS A 315 -17.65 -35.23 51.22
CA HIS A 315 -16.64 -36.00 51.95
C HIS A 315 -15.43 -36.23 51.05
#